data_AF-A0A1Y0IN75-F1
#
_entry.id   AF-A0A1Y0IN75-F1
#
_cell.length_a   1.000
_cell.length_b   1.000
_cell.length_c   1.000
_cell.angle_alpha   90.00
_cell.angle_beta   90.00
_cell.angle_gamma   90.00
#
_symmetry.space_group_name_H-M   'P 1'
#
loop_
_entity.id
_entity.type
_entity.pdbx_description
1 polymer ?
#
loop_
_entity_poly.entity_id
_entity_poly.type
_entity_poly.pdbx_seq_one_letter_code
_entity_poly.pdbx_strand_id
1 'polypeptide(L)'
;MDSVSDLFWEATVDEMKRGYLHRAEDGEYVCLMCGETFEEGVIYPADGKLYEAGKFAGVHVEREHGSVFEFLLGQGKKLTGLTDLQRKLLHYFYYGYTDSEIVDAMDGGSTSTIRNHRFSLREKEKQAKVFLAIMASIDGKSQKERKVEHMSRERRAQLKEEYLNTPKQMGIFQIRNLVNGKIFLGSSPNLPGKENSVLFQLRMGSHYNKALQQEYKEFGVENFVFETVAEIKHREEATSEEYKKELEEMLEMWMEELQPYGDRGYHKK
;
A
#
# COMPACT_ATOMS: atom_id res chain seq x y z
N MET A 1 3.42 -20.34 -14.01
CA MET A 1 2.51 -21.35 -13.41
C MET A 1 1.35 -20.52 -12.92
N ASP A 2 0.58 -20.09 -13.92
CA ASP A 2 -0.31 -18.94 -13.90
C ASP A 2 -1.64 -19.48 -14.41
N SER A 3 -2.64 -19.60 -13.55
CA SER A 3 -4.03 -19.58 -14.01
C SER A 3 -4.94 -19.37 -12.82
N VAL A 4 -4.74 -18.24 -12.15
CA VAL A 4 -5.89 -17.62 -11.51
C VAL A 4 -6.82 -17.23 -12.67
N SER A 5 -8.04 -17.78 -12.70
CA SER A 5 -8.99 -17.62 -13.80
C SER A 5 -9.22 -16.13 -14.12
N ASP A 6 -9.52 -15.78 -15.37
CA ASP A 6 -9.91 -14.40 -15.73
C ASP A 6 -11.07 -13.90 -14.86
N LEU A 7 -11.95 -14.83 -14.45
CA LEU A 7 -13.06 -14.59 -13.52
C LEU A 7 -12.65 -14.11 -12.14
N PHE A 8 -11.47 -14.52 -11.67
CA PHE A 8 -10.95 -14.03 -10.40
C PHE A 8 -10.67 -12.54 -10.48
N TRP A 9 -10.20 -12.02 -11.62
CA TRP A 9 -9.89 -10.60 -11.79
C TRP A 9 -11.13 -9.73 -11.95
N GLU A 10 -12.21 -10.31 -12.46
CA GLU A 10 -13.51 -9.64 -12.58
C GLU A 10 -14.33 -9.70 -11.28
N ALA A 11 -13.98 -10.60 -10.36
CA ALA A 11 -14.67 -10.77 -9.09
C ALA A 11 -14.53 -9.55 -8.17
N THR A 12 -15.62 -9.22 -7.49
CA THR A 12 -15.62 -8.23 -6.40
C THR A 12 -14.81 -8.73 -5.20
N VAL A 13 -14.40 -7.81 -4.33
CA VAL A 13 -13.68 -8.15 -3.09
C VAL A 13 -14.46 -9.13 -2.21
N ASP A 14 -15.79 -9.03 -2.16
CA ASP A 14 -16.63 -9.94 -1.37
C ASP A 14 -16.81 -11.32 -2.01
N GLU A 15 -16.75 -11.42 -3.33
CA GLU A 15 -16.68 -12.71 -4.04
C GLU A 15 -15.32 -13.38 -3.83
N MET A 16 -14.22 -12.62 -3.95
CA MET A 16 -12.88 -13.12 -3.63
C MET A 16 -12.78 -13.64 -2.19
N LYS A 17 -13.38 -12.95 -1.21
CA LYS A 17 -13.41 -13.38 0.20
C LYS A 17 -14.21 -14.65 0.44
N ARG A 18 -15.26 -14.90 -0.34
CA ARG A 18 -16.07 -16.13 -0.27
C ARG A 18 -15.45 -17.27 -1.06
N GLY A 19 -14.63 -16.95 -2.08
CA GLY A 19 -13.94 -17.92 -2.93
C GLY A 19 -14.74 -18.38 -4.14
N TYR A 20 -15.95 -17.86 -4.36
CA TYR A 20 -16.80 -18.19 -5.51
C TYR A 20 -17.60 -16.95 -5.95
N LEU A 21 -17.96 -16.90 -7.24
CA LEU A 21 -18.85 -15.89 -7.82
C LEU A 21 -20.19 -16.51 -8.21
N HIS A 22 -21.22 -15.68 -8.39
CA HIS A 22 -22.53 -16.11 -8.88
C HIS A 22 -22.83 -15.50 -10.25
N ARG A 23 -23.02 -16.35 -11.26
CA ARG A 23 -23.49 -15.96 -12.59
C ARG A 23 -24.99 -16.12 -12.67
N ALA A 24 -25.71 -15.06 -12.32
CA ALA A 24 -27.16 -15.07 -12.32
C ALA A 24 -27.77 -15.31 -13.73
N GLU A 25 -27.08 -14.95 -14.81
CA GLU A 25 -27.56 -15.17 -16.18
C GLU A 25 -27.59 -16.67 -16.54
N ASP A 26 -26.61 -17.43 -16.04
CA ASP A 26 -26.48 -18.87 -16.29
C ASP A 26 -27.10 -19.72 -15.16
N GLY A 27 -27.43 -19.11 -14.02
CA GLY A 27 -27.89 -19.83 -12.83
C GLY A 27 -26.79 -20.68 -12.20
N GLU A 28 -25.54 -20.22 -12.20
CA GLU A 28 -24.39 -21.01 -11.74
C GLU A 28 -23.52 -20.28 -10.71
N TYR A 29 -23.01 -21.04 -9.74
CA TYR A 29 -21.93 -20.59 -8.85
C TYR A 29 -20.60 -21.16 -9.34
N VAL A 30 -19.57 -20.30 -9.46
CA VAL A 30 -18.26 -20.71 -9.99
C VAL A 30 -17.19 -20.49 -8.94
N CYS A 31 -16.43 -21.55 -8.62
CA CYS A 31 -15.27 -21.44 -7.75
C CYS A 31 -14.16 -20.61 -8.42
N LEU A 32 -13.67 -19.59 -7.71
CA LEU A 32 -12.64 -18.68 -8.24
C LEU A 32 -11.23 -19.30 -8.29
N MET A 33 -11.04 -20.44 -7.64
CA MET A 33 -9.74 -21.09 -7.45
C MET A 33 -9.50 -22.22 -8.47
N CYS A 34 -10.52 -23.03 -8.75
CA CYS A 34 -10.44 -24.16 -9.68
C CYS A 34 -11.36 -24.02 -10.90
N GLY A 35 -12.33 -23.09 -10.89
CA GLY A 35 -13.29 -22.91 -11.97
C GLY A 35 -14.45 -23.91 -11.98
N GLU A 36 -14.58 -24.78 -10.97
CA GLU A 36 -15.69 -25.71 -10.87
C GLU A 36 -17.02 -24.96 -10.69
N THR A 37 -18.06 -25.43 -11.39
CA THR A 37 -19.37 -24.79 -11.46
C THR A 37 -20.44 -25.61 -10.72
N PHE A 38 -21.39 -24.91 -10.12
CA PHE A 38 -22.50 -25.50 -9.37
C PHE A 38 -23.82 -24.85 -9.82
N GLU A 39 -24.69 -25.64 -10.43
CA GLU A 39 -25.94 -25.20 -11.07
C GLU A 39 -27.07 -25.03 -10.05
N GLU A 40 -27.81 -23.93 -10.15
CA GLU A 40 -28.99 -23.67 -9.34
C GLU A 40 -30.10 -24.69 -9.61
N GLY A 41 -30.85 -25.05 -8.57
CA GLY A 41 -31.87 -26.10 -8.64
C GLY A 41 -31.31 -27.52 -8.50
N VAL A 42 -29.99 -27.71 -8.56
CA VAL A 42 -29.35 -28.97 -8.21
C VAL A 42 -29.05 -29.03 -6.71
N ILE A 43 -29.31 -30.20 -6.11
CA ILE A 43 -29.03 -30.46 -4.70
C ILE A 43 -27.76 -31.31 -4.59
N TYR A 44 -26.79 -30.79 -3.84
CA TYR A 44 -25.46 -31.37 -3.72
C TYR A 44 -25.30 -32.07 -2.35
N PRO A 45 -25.06 -33.39 -2.31
CA PRO A 45 -24.84 -34.12 -1.07
C PRO A 45 -23.39 -33.99 -0.57
N ALA A 46 -23.21 -33.65 0.71
CA ALA A 46 -21.90 -33.60 1.38
C ALA A 46 -22.03 -33.82 2.91
N ASP A 47 -21.16 -34.63 3.52
CA ASP A 47 -21.19 -34.97 4.96
C ASP A 47 -22.56 -35.42 5.50
N GLY A 48 -23.29 -36.19 4.70
CA GLY A 48 -24.64 -36.63 5.07
C GLY A 48 -25.68 -35.52 5.12
N LYS A 49 -25.36 -34.33 4.59
CA LYS A 49 -26.28 -33.20 4.42
C LYS A 49 -26.50 -32.92 2.93
N LEU A 50 -27.63 -32.32 2.61
CA LEU A 50 -27.99 -31.86 1.28
C LEU A 50 -27.86 -30.33 1.25
N TYR A 51 -27.18 -29.79 0.24
CA TYR A 51 -26.91 -28.38 0.09
C TYR A 51 -27.48 -27.84 -1.22
N GLU A 52 -27.99 -26.62 -1.20
CA GLU A 52 -28.25 -25.84 -2.41
C GLU A 52 -26.93 -25.33 -3.00
N ALA A 53 -26.89 -25.12 -4.33
CA ALA A 53 -25.69 -24.80 -5.10
C ALA A 53 -24.81 -23.71 -4.48
N GLY A 54 -25.37 -22.56 -4.10
CA GLY A 54 -24.60 -21.46 -3.51
C GLY A 54 -23.98 -21.80 -2.16
N LYS A 55 -24.64 -22.64 -1.35
CA LYS A 55 -24.07 -23.13 -0.09
C LYS A 55 -23.01 -24.19 -0.34
N PHE A 56 -23.25 -25.05 -1.32
CA PHE A 56 -22.32 -26.10 -1.71
C PHE A 56 -21.02 -25.52 -2.31
N ALA A 57 -21.08 -24.43 -3.08
CA ALA A 57 -19.90 -23.74 -3.57
C ALA A 57 -18.97 -23.33 -2.41
N GLY A 58 -19.52 -22.80 -1.32
CA GLY A 58 -18.75 -22.50 -0.11
C GLY A 58 -18.17 -23.74 0.57
N VAL A 59 -18.92 -24.85 0.61
CA VAL A 59 -18.44 -26.14 1.16
C VAL A 59 -17.31 -26.71 0.29
N HIS A 60 -17.43 -26.63 -1.03
CA HIS A 60 -16.38 -27.02 -1.97
C HIS A 60 -15.11 -26.20 -1.71
N VAL A 61 -15.23 -24.88 -1.62
CA VAL A 61 -14.10 -23.99 -1.32
C VAL A 61 -13.38 -24.42 -0.04
N GLU A 62 -14.13 -24.64 1.05
CA GLU A 62 -13.56 -25.04 2.34
C GLU A 62 -12.85 -26.40 2.28
N ARG A 63 -13.34 -27.34 1.47
CA ARG A 63 -12.78 -28.71 1.36
C ARG A 63 -11.59 -28.80 0.43
N GLU A 64 -11.72 -28.25 -0.77
CA GLU A 64 -10.74 -28.41 -1.85
C GLU A 64 -9.63 -27.36 -1.77
N HIS A 65 -9.92 -26.20 -1.18
CA HIS A 65 -8.99 -25.07 -1.11
C HIS A 65 -8.69 -24.60 0.32
N GLY A 66 -9.43 -25.09 1.31
CA GLY A 66 -9.24 -24.73 2.71
C GLY A 66 -9.67 -23.29 2.98
N SER A 67 -8.81 -22.54 3.67
CA SER A 67 -9.09 -21.14 3.97
C SER A 67 -8.85 -20.26 2.74
N VAL A 68 -9.89 -19.58 2.28
CA VAL A 68 -9.79 -18.55 1.22
C VAL A 68 -8.73 -17.50 1.57
N PHE A 69 -8.62 -17.14 2.85
CA PHE A 69 -7.60 -16.21 3.31
C PHE A 69 -6.19 -16.75 3.08
N GLU A 70 -5.92 -18.00 3.46
CA GLU A 70 -4.61 -18.63 3.24
C GLU A 70 -4.32 -18.83 1.76
N PHE A 71 -5.34 -19.15 0.97
CA PHE A 71 -5.22 -19.22 -0.49
C PHE A 71 -4.78 -17.87 -1.06
N LEU A 72 -5.45 -16.77 -0.69
CA LEU A 72 -5.13 -15.41 -1.15
C LEU A 72 -3.74 -14.96 -0.67
N LEU A 73 -3.41 -15.23 0.59
CA LEU A 73 -2.10 -14.93 1.17
C LEU A 73 -0.98 -15.77 0.54
N GLY A 74 -1.33 -16.97 0.06
CA GLY A 74 -0.48 -17.90 -0.67
C GLY A 74 -0.08 -17.40 -2.06
N GLN A 75 -0.88 -16.53 -2.66
CA GLN A 75 -0.60 -15.95 -3.97
C GLN A 75 0.64 -15.06 -3.86
N GLY A 76 1.75 -15.50 -4.45
CA GLY A 76 3.07 -14.89 -4.23
C GLY A 76 3.15 -13.39 -4.54
N LYS A 77 4.31 -12.79 -4.29
CA LYS A 77 4.53 -11.33 -4.38
C LYS A 77 4.03 -10.65 -5.66
N LYS A 78 4.02 -11.36 -6.80
CA LYS A 78 3.49 -10.83 -8.08
C LYS A 78 2.00 -10.51 -8.01
N LEU A 79 1.21 -11.33 -7.31
CA LEU A 79 -0.23 -11.17 -7.22
C LEU A 79 -0.62 -10.24 -6.06
N THR A 80 -0.04 -10.47 -4.88
CA THR A 80 -0.45 -9.77 -3.65
C THR A 80 0.32 -8.47 -3.40
N GLY A 81 1.50 -8.29 -4.03
CA GLY A 81 2.40 -7.18 -3.71
C GLY A 81 3.05 -7.26 -2.32
N LEU A 82 2.81 -8.33 -1.57
CA LEU A 82 3.29 -8.50 -0.20
C LEU A 82 4.68 -9.12 -0.14
N THR A 83 5.51 -8.67 0.81
CA THR A 83 6.77 -9.34 1.15
C THR A 83 6.51 -10.60 1.99
N ASP A 84 7.47 -11.52 2.05
CA ASP A 84 7.32 -12.74 2.87
C ASP A 84 7.10 -12.43 4.36
N LEU A 85 7.76 -11.38 4.86
CA LEU A 85 7.52 -10.86 6.21
C LEU A 85 6.08 -10.39 6.39
N GLN A 86 5.55 -9.58 5.46
CA GLN A 86 4.16 -9.09 5.52
C GLN A 86 3.15 -10.23 5.44
N ARG A 87 3.43 -11.27 4.64
CA ARG A 87 2.58 -12.46 4.55
C ARG A 87 2.51 -13.19 5.89
N LYS A 88 3.65 -13.48 6.51
CA LYS A 88 3.70 -14.09 7.85
C LYS A 88 2.96 -13.24 8.91
N LEU A 89 3.15 -11.93 8.88
CA LEU A 89 2.48 -11.03 9.81
C LEU A 89 0.96 -11.06 9.63
N LEU A 90 0.46 -11.00 8.39
CA LEU A 90 -0.97 -11.07 8.10
C LEU A 90 -1.58 -12.41 8.52
N HIS A 91 -0.85 -13.53 8.36
CA HIS A 91 -1.26 -14.82 8.89
C HIS A 91 -1.50 -14.76 10.40
N TYR A 92 -0.52 -14.27 11.17
CA TYR A 92 -0.68 -14.15 12.63
C TYR A 92 -1.79 -13.18 13.03
N PHE A 93 -1.95 -12.07 12.30
CA PHE A 93 -3.03 -11.12 12.56
C PHE A 93 -4.41 -11.73 12.32
N TYR A 94 -4.54 -12.60 11.32
CA TYR A 94 -5.78 -13.28 10.99
C TYR A 94 -6.21 -14.27 12.09
N TYR A 95 -5.26 -15.02 12.64
CA TYR A 95 -5.53 -15.94 13.76
C TYR A 95 -5.57 -15.26 15.13
N GLY A 96 -5.47 -13.92 15.19
CA GLY A 96 -5.69 -13.15 16.42
C GLY A 96 -4.52 -13.14 17.39
N TYR A 97 -3.30 -13.46 16.94
CA TYR A 97 -2.10 -13.41 17.78
C TYR A 97 -1.85 -11.97 18.27
N THR A 98 -1.42 -11.86 19.54
CA THR A 98 -1.00 -10.61 20.17
C THR A 98 0.38 -10.16 19.70
N ASP A 99 0.71 -8.88 19.89
CA ASP A 99 2.01 -8.34 19.46
C ASP A 99 3.20 -9.07 20.13
N SER A 100 3.05 -9.55 21.37
CA SER A 100 4.08 -10.33 22.07
C SER A 100 4.24 -11.74 21.50
N GLU A 101 3.12 -12.45 21.27
CA GLU A 101 3.17 -13.81 20.71
C GLU A 101 3.77 -13.82 19.30
N ILE A 102 3.57 -12.75 18.53
CA ILE A 102 4.15 -12.62 17.19
C ILE A 102 5.66 -12.42 17.25
N VAL A 103 6.16 -11.60 18.20
CA VAL A 103 7.60 -11.43 18.41
C VAL A 103 8.25 -12.77 18.77
N ASP A 104 7.61 -13.52 19.69
CA ASP A 104 8.09 -14.83 20.12
C ASP A 104 8.06 -15.85 18.96
N ALA A 105 7.01 -15.86 18.15
CA ALA A 105 6.85 -16.78 17.03
C ALA A 105 7.76 -16.48 15.83
N MET A 106 8.25 -15.25 15.70
CA MET A 106 9.12 -14.82 14.59
C MET A 106 10.60 -14.84 14.92
N ASP A 107 10.96 -15.13 16.18
CA ASP A 107 12.34 -15.14 16.69
C ASP A 107 13.10 -13.83 16.35
N GLY A 108 12.42 -12.70 16.49
CA GLY A 108 12.98 -11.39 16.15
C GLY A 108 11.96 -10.26 16.07
N GLY A 109 12.46 -9.04 16.31
CA GLY A 109 11.67 -7.80 16.31
C GLY A 109 11.25 -7.33 17.71
N SER A 110 10.50 -6.23 17.76
CA SER A 110 9.95 -5.68 19.00
C SER A 110 8.44 -5.56 18.88
N THR A 111 7.73 -5.51 20.02
CA THR A 111 6.26 -5.28 20.01
C THR A 111 5.90 -3.97 19.30
N SER A 112 6.75 -2.94 19.42
CA SER A 112 6.65 -1.69 18.66
C SER A 112 6.74 -1.91 17.15
N THR A 113 7.69 -2.73 16.69
CA THR A 113 7.84 -3.07 15.27
C THR A 113 6.58 -3.74 14.72
N ILE A 114 6.00 -4.70 15.46
CA ILE A 114 4.75 -5.37 15.06
C ILE A 114 3.58 -4.38 14.97
N ARG A 115 3.45 -3.49 15.96
CA ARG A 115 2.42 -2.45 15.95
C ARG A 115 2.57 -1.50 14.76
N ASN A 116 3.79 -1.11 14.43
CA ASN A 116 4.09 -0.29 13.26
C ASN A 116 3.71 -1.01 11.96
N HIS A 117 4.00 -2.32 11.85
CA HIS A 117 3.54 -3.12 10.72
C HIS A 117 2.01 -3.16 10.59
N ARG A 118 1.27 -3.35 11.70
CA ARG A 118 -0.20 -3.29 11.69
C ARG A 118 -0.70 -1.97 11.14
N PHE A 119 -0.16 -0.87 11.64
CA PHE A 119 -0.51 0.47 11.19
C PHE A 119 -0.21 0.67 9.70
N SER A 120 1.01 0.35 9.27
CA SER A 120 1.44 0.49 7.86
C SER A 120 0.58 -0.34 6.91
N LEU A 121 0.22 -1.58 7.28
CA LEU A 121 -0.65 -2.44 6.46
C LEU A 121 -2.08 -1.90 6.38
N ARG A 122 -2.63 -1.36 7.48
CA ARG A 122 -3.92 -0.68 7.45
C ARG A 122 -3.90 0.59 6.61
N GLU A 123 -2.81 1.33 6.61
CA GLU A 123 -2.69 2.52 5.78
C GLU A 123 -2.59 2.16 4.29
N LYS A 124 -1.86 1.07 3.96
CA LYS A 124 -1.86 0.50 2.60
C LYS A 124 -3.25 0.05 2.15
N GLU A 125 -4.05 -0.55 3.04
CA GLU A 125 -5.44 -0.94 2.74
C GLU A 125 -6.28 0.29 2.33
N LYS A 126 -6.19 1.39 3.09
CA LYS A 126 -6.88 2.65 2.74
C LYS A 126 -6.39 3.23 1.41
N GLN A 127 -5.08 3.25 1.19
CA GLN A 127 -4.47 3.73 -0.05
C GLN A 127 -4.93 2.89 -1.25
N ALA A 128 -4.96 1.56 -1.11
CA ALA A 128 -5.44 0.65 -2.15
C ALA A 128 -6.91 0.91 -2.48
N LYS A 129 -7.76 1.17 -1.48
CA LYS A 129 -9.17 1.52 -1.70
C LYS A 129 -9.32 2.80 -2.52
N VAL A 130 -8.58 3.85 -2.19
CA VAL A 130 -8.59 5.11 -2.96
C VAL A 130 -8.06 4.88 -4.38
N PHE A 131 -6.97 4.11 -4.51
CA PHE A 131 -6.39 3.79 -5.80
C PHE A 131 -7.35 3.02 -6.71
N LEU A 132 -8.05 2.00 -6.19
CA LEU A 132 -9.07 1.26 -6.92
C LEU A 132 -10.20 2.18 -7.42
N ALA A 133 -10.64 3.15 -6.60
CA ALA A 133 -11.64 4.13 -7.03
C ALA A 133 -11.14 5.04 -8.16
N ILE A 134 -9.88 5.47 -8.12
CA ILE A 134 -9.24 6.24 -9.19
C ILE A 134 -9.20 5.41 -10.49
N MET A 135 -8.78 4.14 -10.40
CA MET A 135 -8.68 3.25 -11.55
C MET A 135 -10.06 2.97 -12.17
N ALA A 136 -11.06 2.65 -11.36
CA ALA A 136 -12.43 2.44 -11.83
C ALA A 136 -13.00 3.69 -12.52
N SER A 137 -12.63 4.89 -12.06
CA SER A 137 -13.04 6.15 -12.69
C SER A 137 -12.40 6.36 -14.07
N ILE A 138 -11.20 5.80 -14.29
CA ILE A 138 -10.53 5.81 -15.59
C ILE A 138 -11.25 4.85 -16.55
N ASP A 139 -11.58 3.66 -16.09
CA ASP A 139 -12.19 2.60 -16.91
C ASP A 139 -13.67 2.83 -17.21
N GLY A 140 -14.39 3.50 -16.30
CA GLY A 140 -15.79 3.90 -16.49
C GLY A 140 -16.03 4.89 -17.63
N LYS A 141 -14.99 5.50 -18.21
CA LYS A 141 -15.08 6.21 -19.50
C LYS A 141 -14.96 5.20 -20.62
N SER A 142 -16.09 4.76 -21.18
CA SER A 142 -16.10 3.81 -22.29
C SER A 142 -15.21 4.29 -23.44
N GLN A 143 -14.61 3.35 -24.18
CA GLN A 143 -13.87 3.64 -25.43
C GLN A 143 -14.72 4.45 -26.43
N LYS A 144 -16.05 4.41 -26.30
CA LYS A 144 -17.03 5.18 -27.09
C LYS A 144 -17.15 6.63 -26.60
N GLU A 145 -17.17 6.88 -25.29
CA GLU A 145 -17.16 8.25 -24.71
C GLU A 145 -15.81 8.94 -24.85
N ARG A 146 -14.70 8.20 -24.74
CA ARG A 146 -13.34 8.72 -25.01
C ARG A 146 -13.14 9.17 -26.45
N LYS A 147 -13.92 8.66 -27.42
CA LYS A 147 -13.91 9.09 -28.82
C LYS A 147 -14.82 10.30 -29.08
N VAL A 148 -15.79 10.57 -28.21
CA VAL A 148 -16.75 11.69 -28.37
C VAL A 148 -16.23 12.97 -27.71
N GLU A 149 -15.47 12.87 -26.61
CA GLU A 149 -14.68 14.00 -26.11
C GLU A 149 -13.37 14.14 -26.91
N HIS A 150 -13.42 14.80 -28.08
CA HIS A 150 -12.24 15.46 -28.61
C HIS A 150 -11.86 16.62 -27.66
N MET A 151 -11.22 16.30 -26.53
CA MET A 151 -10.61 17.28 -25.65
C MET A 151 -9.63 18.10 -26.49
N SER A 152 -9.91 19.40 -26.65
CA SER A 152 -9.07 20.28 -27.46
C SER A 152 -7.63 20.27 -26.92
N ARG A 153 -6.66 20.50 -27.81
CA ARG A 153 -5.26 20.63 -27.40
C ARG A 153 -5.10 21.72 -26.33
N GLU A 154 -5.89 22.78 -26.43
CA GLU A 154 -5.97 23.87 -25.44
C GLU A 154 -6.45 23.38 -24.08
N ARG A 155 -7.53 22.59 -24.01
CA ARG A 155 -8.04 22.06 -22.74
C ARG A 155 -7.04 21.10 -22.08
N ARG A 156 -6.32 20.31 -22.88
CA ARG A 156 -5.25 19.43 -22.36
C ARG A 156 -4.05 20.23 -21.84
N ALA A 157 -3.69 21.31 -22.54
CA ALA A 157 -2.63 22.22 -22.09
C ALA A 157 -3.03 22.93 -20.79
N GLN A 158 -4.28 23.42 -20.71
CA GLN A 158 -4.84 24.05 -19.52
C GLN A 158 -4.87 23.10 -18.33
N LEU A 159 -5.34 21.85 -18.49
CA LEU A 159 -5.34 20.86 -17.40
C LEU A 159 -3.92 20.50 -16.93
N LYS A 160 -2.96 20.45 -17.86
CA LYS A 160 -1.55 20.23 -17.52
C LYS A 160 -0.99 21.42 -16.74
N GLU A 161 -1.32 22.63 -17.16
CA GLU A 161 -0.91 23.86 -16.49
C GLU A 161 -1.54 23.97 -15.10
N GLU A 162 -2.84 23.70 -14.96
CA GLU A 162 -3.55 23.60 -13.67
C GLU A 162 -2.90 22.57 -12.74
N TYR A 163 -2.52 21.39 -13.25
CA TYR A 163 -1.82 20.37 -12.47
C TYR A 163 -0.41 20.82 -12.05
N LEU A 164 0.35 21.45 -12.96
CA LEU A 164 1.69 21.96 -12.66
C LEU A 164 1.67 23.13 -11.68
N ASN A 165 0.62 23.95 -11.73
CA ASN A 165 0.39 25.11 -10.87
C ASN A 165 -0.35 24.74 -9.58
N THR A 166 -0.80 23.49 -9.42
CA THR A 166 -1.38 23.01 -8.16
C THR A 166 -0.31 23.10 -7.07
N PRO A 167 -0.53 23.88 -6.00
CA PRO A 167 0.44 24.06 -4.93
C PRO A 167 0.82 22.71 -4.33
N LYS A 168 2.11 22.37 -4.38
CA LYS A 168 2.63 21.15 -3.76
C LYS A 168 2.93 21.43 -2.30
N GLN A 169 2.69 20.43 -1.46
CA GLN A 169 3.11 20.49 -0.06
C GLN A 169 4.62 20.66 0.00
N MET A 170 5.06 21.74 0.63
CA MET A 170 6.46 22.12 0.80
C MET A 170 6.76 22.28 2.28
N GLY A 171 7.99 22.00 2.70
CA GLY A 171 8.37 22.12 4.09
C GLY A 171 9.55 21.25 4.49
N ILE A 172 9.62 20.96 5.78
CA ILE A 172 10.65 20.13 6.42
C ILE A 172 10.09 18.73 6.64
N PHE A 173 10.89 17.73 6.28
CA PHE A 173 10.61 16.34 6.56
C PHE A 173 11.69 15.74 7.45
N GLN A 174 11.33 14.65 8.12
CA GLN A 174 12.26 13.77 8.79
C GLN A 174 12.11 12.33 8.30
N ILE A 175 13.20 11.58 8.36
CA ILE A 175 13.21 10.12 8.29
C ILE A 175 13.65 9.62 9.64
N ARG A 176 12.78 8.92 10.35
CA ARG A 176 13.05 8.38 11.68
C ARG A 176 13.26 6.88 11.63
N ASN A 177 14.37 6.43 12.18
CA ASN A 177 14.59 5.03 12.48
C ASN A 177 13.85 4.68 13.78
N LEU A 178 12.92 3.74 13.68
CA LEU A 178 12.05 3.31 14.77
C LEU A 178 12.76 2.36 15.75
N VAL A 179 13.93 1.83 15.40
CA VAL A 179 14.75 0.95 16.26
C VAL A 179 15.56 1.75 17.26
N ASN A 180 16.25 2.80 16.81
CA ASN A 180 17.20 3.56 17.64
C ASN A 180 16.83 5.04 17.84
N GLY A 181 15.74 5.50 17.22
CA GLY A 181 15.26 6.88 17.33
C GLY A 181 16.07 7.91 16.54
N LYS A 182 17.10 7.52 15.78
CA LYS A 182 17.87 8.44 14.95
C LYS A 182 17.00 9.08 13.88
N ILE A 183 17.18 10.38 13.67
CA ILE A 183 16.46 11.12 12.65
C ILE A 183 17.38 11.71 11.59
N PHE A 184 16.88 11.79 10.36
CA PHE A 184 17.47 12.54 9.26
C PHE A 184 16.49 13.65 8.87
N LEU A 185 16.88 14.92 9.01
CA LEU A 185 16.09 16.08 8.56
C LEU A 185 16.44 16.51 7.14
N GLY A 186 15.46 16.97 6.38
CA GLY A 186 15.68 17.66 5.11
C GLY A 186 14.52 18.57 4.75
N SER A 187 14.71 19.40 3.74
CA SER A 187 13.67 20.31 3.23
C SER A 187 13.31 19.98 1.77
N SER A 188 12.10 20.34 1.36
CA SER A 188 11.70 20.24 -0.04
C SER A 188 10.57 21.18 -0.43
N PRO A 189 10.59 21.74 -1.67
CA PRO A 189 9.44 22.40 -2.26
C PRO A 189 8.34 21.42 -2.75
N ASN A 190 8.56 20.11 -2.63
CA ASN A 190 7.62 19.05 -3.01
C ASN A 190 7.85 17.82 -2.12
N LEU A 191 7.25 17.82 -0.93
CA LEU A 191 7.36 16.76 0.06
C LEU A 191 6.96 15.39 -0.52
N PRO A 192 5.81 15.21 -1.21
CA PRO A 192 5.47 13.91 -1.79
C PRO A 192 6.48 13.42 -2.84
N GLY A 193 7.00 14.33 -3.68
CA GLY A 193 8.03 13.99 -4.66
C GLY A 193 9.37 13.64 -4.01
N LYS A 194 9.73 14.34 -2.93
CA LYS A 194 10.96 14.10 -2.18
C LYS A 194 10.91 12.77 -1.44
N GLU A 195 9.79 12.45 -0.80
CA GLU A 195 9.57 11.16 -0.13
C GLU A 195 9.83 10.00 -1.11
N ASN A 196 9.15 10.02 -2.26
CA ASN A 196 9.32 9.00 -3.29
C ASN A 196 10.79 8.88 -3.77
N SER A 197 11.45 10.01 -4.00
CA SER A 197 12.86 10.04 -4.42
C SER A 197 13.79 9.44 -3.36
N VAL A 198 13.59 9.80 -2.09
CA VAL A 198 14.44 9.31 -0.99
C VAL A 198 14.18 7.82 -0.75
N LEU A 199 12.92 7.38 -0.69
CA LEU A 199 12.58 5.96 -0.56
C LEU A 199 13.14 5.13 -1.72
N PHE A 200 13.09 5.64 -2.94
CA PHE A 200 13.71 4.99 -4.10
C PHE A 200 15.23 4.87 -3.95
N GLN A 201 15.92 5.96 -3.56
CA GLN A 201 17.37 5.95 -3.33
C GLN A 201 17.77 4.95 -2.24
N LEU A 202 17.04 4.94 -1.12
CA LEU A 202 17.29 4.01 -0.01
C LEU A 202 17.10 2.55 -0.43
N ARG A 203 16.04 2.24 -1.18
CA ARG A 203 15.82 0.90 -1.74
C ARG A 203 16.91 0.48 -2.72
N MET A 204 17.41 1.42 -3.53
CA MET A 204 18.46 1.15 -4.52
C MET A 204 19.88 1.17 -3.93
N GLY A 205 20.05 1.48 -2.63
CA GLY A 205 21.36 1.58 -2.03
C GLY A 205 22.15 2.84 -2.41
N SER A 206 21.48 3.83 -3.02
CA SER A 206 22.12 5.01 -3.63
C SER A 206 21.92 6.30 -2.84
N HIS A 207 21.31 6.25 -1.66
CA HIS A 207 21.16 7.44 -0.82
C HIS A 207 22.53 8.00 -0.42
N TYR A 208 22.65 9.32 -0.44
CA TYR A 208 23.93 10.00 -0.20
C TYR A 208 24.37 9.88 1.27
N ASN A 209 23.42 9.90 2.22
CA ASN A 209 23.72 9.66 3.62
C ASN A 209 24.01 8.18 3.86
N LYS A 210 25.30 7.85 4.00
CA LYS A 210 25.78 6.46 4.13
C LYS A 210 25.37 5.78 5.43
N ALA A 211 25.30 6.52 6.54
CA ALA A 211 24.86 5.98 7.83
C ALA A 211 23.39 5.57 7.78
N LEU A 212 22.53 6.47 7.28
CA LEU A 212 21.11 6.17 7.04
C LEU A 212 20.95 5.00 6.07
N GLN A 213 21.70 4.99 4.96
CA GLN A 213 21.61 3.92 3.96
C GLN A 213 22.02 2.55 4.52
N GLN A 214 23.05 2.50 5.36
CA GLN A 214 23.53 1.28 6.00
C GLN A 214 22.50 0.75 6.99
N GLU A 215 22.03 1.59 7.91
CA GLU A 215 21.01 1.20 8.88
C GLU A 215 19.67 0.85 8.21
N TYR A 216 19.32 1.51 7.09
CA TYR A 216 18.15 1.15 6.29
C TYR A 216 18.24 -0.26 5.71
N LYS A 217 19.44 -0.66 5.27
CA LYS A 217 19.70 -2.02 4.79
C LYS A 217 19.68 -3.04 5.94
N GLU A 218 20.17 -2.65 7.10
CA GLU A 218 20.29 -3.51 8.29
C GLU A 218 18.94 -3.75 8.98
N PHE A 219 18.20 -2.69 9.29
CA PHE A 219 16.95 -2.78 10.03
C PHE A 219 15.72 -2.98 9.12
N GLY A 220 15.85 -2.81 7.81
CA GLY A 220 14.73 -2.99 6.87
C GLY A 220 13.80 -1.78 6.79
N VAL A 221 13.12 -1.65 5.65
CA VAL A 221 12.29 -0.48 5.27
C VAL A 221 11.16 -0.19 6.26
N GLU A 222 10.59 -1.24 6.86
CA GLU A 222 9.50 -1.18 7.84
C GLU A 222 9.87 -0.43 9.12
N ASN A 223 11.16 -0.33 9.43
CA ASN A 223 11.66 0.34 10.62
C ASN A 223 12.02 1.81 10.36
N PHE A 224 11.63 2.35 9.20
CA PHE A 224 11.83 3.75 8.86
C PHE A 224 10.51 4.39 8.48
N VAL A 225 10.22 5.55 9.09
CA VAL A 225 9.04 6.36 8.77
C VAL A 225 9.48 7.70 8.21
N PHE A 226 8.81 8.14 7.14
CA PHE A 226 8.92 9.49 6.60
C PHE A 226 7.78 10.34 7.18
N GLU A 227 8.12 11.47 7.78
CA GLU A 227 7.15 12.35 8.44
C GLU A 227 7.39 13.81 8.05
N THR A 228 6.32 14.57 7.87
CA THR A 228 6.39 16.03 7.73
C THR A 228 6.55 16.66 9.11
N VAL A 229 7.61 17.43 9.31
CA VAL A 229 7.90 18.14 10.57
C VAL A 229 7.22 19.49 10.58
N ALA A 230 7.32 20.22 9.47
CA ALA A 230 6.72 21.53 9.31
C ALA A 230 6.36 21.76 7.84
N GLU A 231 5.26 22.47 7.61
CA GLU A 231 4.79 22.86 6.28
C GLU A 231 4.97 24.36 6.08
N ILE A 232 5.44 24.75 4.90
CA ILE A 232 5.39 26.13 4.42
C ILE A 232 4.13 26.28 3.59
N LYS A 233 3.30 27.26 3.97
CA LYS A 233 2.09 27.57 3.21
C LYS A 233 2.48 28.24 1.90
N HIS A 234 1.84 27.78 0.83
CA HIS A 234 1.96 28.44 -0.47
C HIS A 234 1.38 29.85 -0.42
N ARG A 235 2.12 30.79 -1.01
CA ARG A 235 1.81 32.20 -1.26
C ARG A 235 1.96 32.48 -2.75
N GLU A 236 0.91 33.01 -3.38
CA GLU A 236 0.85 33.21 -4.84
C GLU A 236 1.97 34.13 -5.38
N GLU A 237 2.39 35.11 -4.57
CA GLU A 237 3.37 36.13 -4.97
C GLU A 237 4.83 35.72 -4.66
N ALA A 238 5.05 34.61 -3.96
CA ALA A 238 6.40 34.21 -3.55
C ALA A 238 7.15 33.51 -4.70
N THR A 239 8.37 33.99 -4.93
CA THR A 239 9.32 33.44 -5.91
C THR A 239 9.93 32.12 -5.44
N SER A 240 10.50 31.37 -6.39
CA SER A 240 11.21 30.12 -6.06
C SER A 240 12.40 30.35 -5.12
N GLU A 241 13.12 31.46 -5.28
CA GLU A 241 14.21 31.89 -4.40
C GLU A 241 13.74 32.21 -2.98
N GLU A 242 12.58 32.87 -2.80
CA GLU A 242 12.02 33.14 -1.47
C GLU A 242 11.64 31.86 -0.75
N TYR A 243 11.00 30.91 -1.43
CA TYR A 243 10.71 29.60 -0.85
C TYR A 243 11.96 28.82 -0.49
N LYS A 244 13.00 28.90 -1.33
CA LYS A 244 14.27 28.24 -1.05
C LYS A 244 14.89 28.79 0.24
N LYS A 245 14.89 30.12 0.41
CA LYS A 245 15.42 30.78 1.62
C LYS A 245 14.60 30.41 2.86
N GLU A 246 13.27 30.44 2.78
CA GLU A 246 12.38 30.07 3.89
C GLU A 246 12.55 28.59 4.28
N LEU A 247 12.72 27.69 3.30
CA LEU A 247 13.04 26.28 3.54
C LEU A 247 14.40 26.09 4.21
N GLU A 248 15.41 26.88 3.84
CA GLU A 248 16.75 26.84 4.44
C GLU A 248 16.71 27.35 5.89
N GLU A 249 16.08 28.50 6.15
CA GLU A 249 15.91 29.07 7.49
C GLU A 249 15.10 28.15 8.41
N MET A 250 13.99 27.59 7.90
CA MET A 250 13.17 26.66 8.66
C MET A 250 13.92 25.35 8.94
N LEU A 251 14.72 24.86 7.99
CA LEU A 251 15.56 23.68 8.22
C LEU A 251 16.60 23.95 9.31
N GLU A 252 17.27 25.10 9.27
CA GLU A 252 18.27 25.49 10.28
C GLU A 252 17.66 25.54 11.68
N MET A 253 16.49 26.19 11.84
CA MET A 253 15.74 26.20 13.10
C MET A 253 15.45 24.79 13.64
N TRP A 254 14.98 23.88 12.77
CA TRP A 254 14.69 22.49 13.18
C TRP A 254 15.95 21.66 13.45
N MET A 255 17.06 21.95 12.77
CA MET A 255 18.36 21.33 13.08
C MET A 255 18.85 21.77 14.46
N GLU A 256 18.62 23.03 14.84
CA GLU A 256 18.92 23.55 16.18
C GLU A 256 18.03 22.92 17.26
N GLU A 257 16.73 22.80 17.01
CA GLU A 257 15.78 22.26 17.98
C GLU A 257 15.98 20.75 18.21
N LEU A 258 16.07 19.97 17.12
CA LEU A 258 16.08 18.50 17.21
C LEU A 258 17.48 17.91 17.36
N GLN A 259 18.53 18.68 17.07
CA GLN A 259 19.93 18.27 17.16
C GLN A 259 20.17 16.86 16.58
N PRO A 260 19.89 16.63 15.28
CA PRO A 260 19.90 15.29 14.66
C PRO A 260 21.32 14.77 14.36
N TYR A 261 22.22 14.88 15.34
CA TYR A 261 23.64 14.56 15.25
C TYR A 261 24.01 13.42 16.21
N GLY A 262 25.11 12.73 15.92
CA GLY A 262 25.65 11.67 16.80
C GLY A 262 24.64 10.55 17.05
N ASP A 263 24.36 10.28 18.32
CA ASP A 263 23.42 9.22 18.71
C ASP A 263 21.96 9.55 18.41
N ARG A 264 21.65 10.83 18.12
CA ARG A 264 20.28 11.31 17.89
C ARG A 264 19.92 11.43 16.41
N GLY A 265 20.88 11.32 15.48
CA GLY A 265 20.54 11.42 14.08
C GLY A 265 21.67 11.18 13.10
N TYR A 266 21.35 11.32 11.82
CA TYR A 266 22.20 10.95 10.70
C TYR A 266 23.02 12.12 10.15
N HIS A 267 22.85 13.33 10.69
CA HIS A 267 23.60 14.50 10.21
C HIS A 267 24.99 14.55 10.85
N LYS A 268 25.93 15.08 10.07
CA LYS A 268 27.27 15.43 10.58
C LYS A 268 27.23 16.89 11.02
N LYS A 269 27.84 17.15 12.17
CA LYS A 269 28.01 18.51 12.69
C LYS A 269 29.21 19.17 12.02
#